data_AF-A0A855LG29-F1
#
_entry.id   AF-A0A855LG29-F1
#
_cell.length_a   1.000
_cell.length_b   1.000
_cell.length_c   1.000
_cell.angle_alpha   90.00
_cell.angle_beta   90.00
_cell.angle_gamma   90.00
#
_symmetry.space_group_name_H-M   'P 1'
#
loop_
_entity.id
_entity.type
_entity.pdbx_description
1 polymer ?
#
loop_
_entity_poly.entity_id
_entity_poly.type
_entity_poly.pdbx_seq_one_letter_code
_entity_poly.pdbx_strand_id
1 'polypeptide(L)'
;VQTVLQLGPETALRLTTARYFTPSGRSVQEGGIEPDIRVPQISDPDHKARPVFREADLRRHLINEVKADNAVLEEDTKDDPRFSATPEA
;
A
#
# COMPACT_ATOMS: atom_id res chain seq x y z
N VAL A 1 -6.29 -9.33 1.85
CA VAL A 1 -6.24 -10.37 2.92
C VAL A 1 -4.87 -10.99 2.93
N GLN A 2 -4.33 -11.31 4.11
CA GLN A 2 -3.06 -12.03 4.24
C GLN A 2 -3.24 -13.29 5.07
N THR A 3 -2.51 -14.33 4.69
CA THR A 3 -2.47 -15.62 5.39
C THR A 3 -1.03 -15.94 5.75
N VAL A 4 -0.82 -16.51 6.94
CA VAL A 4 0.49 -16.99 7.39
C VAL A 4 0.55 -18.51 7.19
N LEU A 5 1.53 -18.96 6.42
CA LEU A 5 1.82 -20.36 6.15
C LEU A 5 3.08 -20.76 6.89
N GLN A 6 2.96 -21.67 7.86
CA GLN A 6 4.11 -22.15 8.62
C GLN A 6 4.96 -23.11 7.76
N LEU A 7 6.28 -22.87 7.69
CA LEU A 7 7.22 -23.75 6.99
C LEU A 7 7.97 -24.70 7.93
N GLY A 8 8.01 -24.36 9.22
CA GLY A 8 8.62 -25.15 10.27
C GLY A 8 8.43 -24.50 11.65
N PRO A 9 9.11 -24.96 12.70
CA PRO A 9 8.92 -24.44 14.05
C PRO A 9 9.22 -22.93 14.18
N GLU A 10 10.19 -22.42 13.42
CA GLU A 10 10.67 -21.02 13.55
C GLU A 10 10.43 -20.15 12.31
N THR A 11 9.92 -20.70 11.20
CA THR A 11 9.80 -19.96 9.93
C THR A 11 8.39 -20.03 9.36
N ALA A 12 7.96 -18.91 8.75
CA ALA A 12 6.66 -18.79 8.11
C ALA A 12 6.69 -17.82 6.92
N LEU A 13 5.75 -18.00 6.00
CA LEU A 13 5.49 -17.09 4.89
C LEU A 13 4.19 -16.34 5.14
N ARG A 14 4.22 -15.00 5.04
CA ARG A 14 3.01 -14.19 5.02
C ARG A 14 2.72 -13.78 3.58
N LEU A 15 1.61 -14.28 3.04
CA LEU A 15 1.24 -14.07 1.63
C LEU A 15 -0.10 -13.35 1.53
N THR A 16 -0.21 -12.45 0.55
CA THR A 16 -1.48 -11.83 0.17
C THR A 16 -2.28 -12.83 -0.66
N THR A 17 -3.41 -13.29 -0.13
CA THR A 17 -4.20 -14.40 -0.71
C THR A 17 -5.52 -13.96 -1.33
N ALA A 18 -5.99 -12.75 -1.03
CA ALA A 18 -7.20 -12.20 -1.63
C ALA A 18 -7.19 -10.67 -1.67
N ARG A 19 -7.97 -10.12 -2.61
CA ARG A 19 -8.23 -8.68 -2.79
C ARG A 19 -9.63 -8.32 -2.29
N TYR A 20 -9.78 -7.10 -1.79
CA TYR A 20 -11.09 -6.55 -1.41
C TYR A 20 -11.60 -5.61 -2.48
N PHE A 21 -12.89 -5.74 -2.79
CA PHE A 21 -13.59 -4.91 -3.74
C PHE A 21 -14.75 -4.19 -3.06
N THR A 22 -14.98 -2.95 -3.47
CA THR A 22 -16.19 -2.20 -3.14
C THR A 22 -17.41 -2.82 -3.87
N PRO A 23 -18.65 -2.54 -3.43
CA PRO A 23 -19.85 -3.02 -4.12
C PRO A 23 -19.93 -2.60 -5.60
N SER A 24 -19.28 -1.50 -5.98
CA SER A 24 -19.16 -1.04 -7.36
C SER A 24 -18.06 -1.75 -8.17
N GLY A 25 -17.42 -2.77 -7.62
CA GLY A 25 -16.38 -3.55 -8.30
C GLY A 25 -14.99 -2.91 -8.32
N ARG A 26 -14.80 -1.77 -7.63
CA ARG A 26 -13.49 -1.12 -7.52
C ARG A 26 -12.64 -1.78 -6.45
N SER A 27 -11.41 -2.19 -6.80
CA SER A 27 -10.40 -2.66 -5.84
C SER A 27 -9.95 -1.52 -4.93
N VAL A 28 -9.81 -1.81 -3.64
CA VAL A 28 -9.31 -0.83 -2.65
C VAL A 28 -7.78 -0.82 -2.61
N GLN A 29 -7.15 -1.89 -3.08
CA GLN A 29 -5.69 -2.03 -3.08
C GLN A 29 -5.05 -1.03 -4.06
N GLU A 30 -3.88 -0.47 -3.71
CA GLU A 30 -3.16 0.61 -4.43
C GLU A 30 -3.87 1.98 -4.44
N GLY A 31 -5.16 2.03 -4.78
CA GLY A 31 -5.92 3.26 -5.00
C GLY A 31 -6.59 3.88 -3.75
N GLY A 32 -6.75 3.10 -2.68
CA GLY A 32 -7.44 3.55 -1.47
C GLY A 32 -8.91 3.92 -1.71
N ILE A 33 -9.51 4.73 -0.83
CA ILE A 33 -10.85 5.30 -1.02
C ILE A 33 -10.69 6.81 -1.12
N GLU A 34 -11.15 7.40 -2.22
CA GLU A 34 -11.24 8.85 -2.32
C GLU A 34 -12.47 9.34 -1.56
N PRO A 35 -12.32 10.24 -0.58
CA PRO A 35 -13.47 10.82 0.11
C PRO A 35 -14.17 11.83 -0.81
N ASP A 36 -15.50 11.86 -0.76
CA ASP A 36 -16.29 12.85 -1.52
C ASP A 36 -15.99 14.28 -1.05
N ILE A 37 -15.72 14.44 0.24
CA ILE A 37 -15.39 15.73 0.86
C ILE A 37 -14.12 15.54 1.69
N ARG A 38 -13.05 16.26 1.32
CA ARG A 38 -11.81 16.30 2.11
C ARG A 38 -11.99 17.24 3.28
N VAL A 39 -12.00 16.70 4.49
CA VAL A 39 -12.05 17.48 5.73
C VAL A 39 -10.61 17.63 6.25
N PRO A 40 -10.07 18.85 6.36
CA PRO A 40 -8.73 19.05 6.92
C PRO A 40 -8.72 18.71 8.41
N GLN A 41 -7.65 18.08 8.88
CA GLN A 41 -7.43 17.87 10.31
C GLN A 41 -7.06 19.21 10.96
N ILE A 42 -7.96 19.76 11.79
CA ILE A 42 -7.79 21.09 12.42
C ILE A 42 -7.06 20.99 13.77
N SER A 43 -7.16 19.85 14.45
CA SER A 43 -6.55 19.62 15.77
C SER A 43 -5.04 19.40 15.74
N ASP A 44 -4.46 19.21 14.55
CA ASP A 44 -3.05 18.87 14.36
C ASP A 44 -2.42 19.87 13.37
N PRO A 45 -1.74 20.92 13.86
CA PRO A 45 -1.17 21.97 13.03
C PRO A 45 -0.08 21.45 12.07
N ASP A 46 0.59 20.36 12.43
CA ASP A 46 1.71 19.78 11.68
C ASP A 46 1.25 18.70 10.69
N HIS A 47 -0.05 18.37 10.66
CA HIS A 47 -0.59 17.32 9.79
C HIS A 47 -0.23 17.49 8.31
N LYS A 48 -0.17 18.74 7.83
CA LYS A 48 0.19 19.05 6.44
C LYS A 48 1.66 18.81 6.12
N ALA A 49 2.54 18.87 7.11
CA ALA A 49 3.98 18.69 6.93
C ALA A 49 4.39 17.22 7.01
N ARG A 50 3.53 16.35 7.55
CA ARG A 50 3.85 14.93 7.71
C ARG A 50 3.85 14.18 6.37
N PRO A 51 4.80 13.27 6.15
CA PRO A 51 4.81 12.43 4.97
C PRO A 51 3.60 11.49 4.99
N VAL A 52 2.89 11.43 3.86
CA VAL A 52 1.75 10.53 3.67
C VAL A 52 2.21 9.38 2.79
N PHE A 53 2.23 8.17 3.34
CA PHE A 53 2.58 6.97 2.59
C PHE A 53 1.32 6.24 2.14
N ARG A 54 1.24 5.92 0.84
CA ARG A 54 0.19 5.06 0.29
C ARG A 54 0.78 3.70 -0.08
N GLU A 55 -0.09 2.72 -0.29
CA GLU A 55 0.35 1.41 -0.76
C GLU A 55 1.06 1.49 -2.11
N ALA A 56 0.59 2.36 -3.02
CA ALA A 56 1.22 2.63 -4.31
C ALA A 56 2.65 3.22 -4.21
N ASP A 57 3.07 3.68 -3.03
CA ASP A 57 4.42 4.18 -2.81
C ASP A 57 5.40 3.09 -2.40
N LEU A 58 4.91 1.90 -2.08
CA LEU A 58 5.72 0.80 -1.59
C LEU A 58 6.36 0.03 -2.74
N ARG A 59 7.56 -0.48 -2.49
CA ARG A 59 8.17 -1.49 -3.37
C ARG A 59 7.29 -2.73 -3.44
N ARG A 60 7.19 -3.26 -4.65
CA ARG A 60 6.44 -4.46 -5.04
C ARG A 60 5.00 -4.42 -4.55
N HIS A 61 4.39 -3.23 -4.55
CA HIS A 61 2.97 -3.11 -4.30
C HIS A 61 2.18 -3.86 -5.37
N LEU A 62 0.99 -4.32 -5.00
CA LEU A 62 0.15 -5.03 -5.93
C LEU A 62 -0.49 -4.02 -6.89
N ILE A 63 -0.26 -4.18 -8.19
CA ILE A 63 -0.87 -3.34 -9.23
C ILE A 63 -2.29 -3.84 -9.50
N ASN A 64 -3.25 -2.92 -9.68
CA ASN A 64 -4.61 -3.30 -10.07
C ASN A 64 -4.68 -3.91 -11.47
N GLU A 65 -5.55 -4.90 -11.64
CA GLU A 65 -5.70 -5.72 -12.86
C GLU A 65 -5.98 -4.88 -14.12
N VAL A 66 -6.55 -3.67 -13.97
CA VAL A 66 -6.90 -2.77 -15.09
C VAL A 66 -5.65 -2.15 -15.76
N LYS A 67 -4.46 -2.23 -15.14
CA LYS A 67 -3.23 -1.54 -15.59
C LYS A 67 -2.05 -2.46 -15.93
N ALA A 68 -2.23 -3.79 -15.95
CA ALA A 68 -1.08 -4.70 -16.01
C ALA A 68 -0.58 -4.97 -17.44
N ASP A 69 0.39 -4.17 -17.91
CA ASP A 69 1.39 -4.60 -18.88
C ASP A 69 2.58 -5.24 -18.11
N ASN A 70 2.89 -6.51 -18.37
CA ASN A 70 3.85 -7.32 -17.60
C ASN A 70 5.26 -6.71 -17.47
N ALA A 71 5.68 -5.84 -18.39
CA ALA A 71 7.01 -5.23 -18.36
C ALA A 71 7.23 -4.29 -17.16
N VAL A 72 6.15 -3.70 -16.60
CA VAL A 72 6.24 -2.79 -15.44
C VAL A 72 6.51 -3.56 -14.14
N LEU A 73 6.24 -4.86 -14.10
CA LEU A 73 6.38 -5.70 -12.90
C LEU A 73 7.83 -6.14 -12.63
N GLU A 74 8.70 -6.16 -13.65
CA GLU A 74 10.05 -6.72 -13.54
C GLU A 74 11.12 -5.71 -13.08
N GLU A 75 10.90 -4.40 -13.29
CA GLU A 75 11.85 -3.33 -12.91
C GLU A 75 11.28 -2.37 -11.86
N ASP A 76 10.72 -2.87 -10.76
CA ASP A 76 10.39 -1.99 -9.63
C ASP A 76 11.66 -1.58 -8.86
N THR A 77 12.33 -0.54 -9.37
CA THR A 77 13.53 0.08 -8.79
C THR A 77 13.20 1.22 -7.83
N LYS A 78 11.91 1.48 -7.54
CA LYS A 78 11.50 2.61 -6.69
C LYS A 78 11.96 2.38 -5.26
N ASP A 79 12.61 3.34 -4.59
CA ASP A 79 12.99 3.18 -3.17
C ASP A 79 11.75 3.12 -2.27
N ASP A 80 11.68 2.13 -1.36
CA ASP A 80 10.56 2.01 -0.42
C ASP A 80 10.69 3.11 0.65
N PRO A 81 9.69 4.00 0.77
CA PRO A 81 9.76 5.15 1.66
C PRO A 81 9.94 4.78 3.15
N ARG A 82 9.61 3.55 3.55
CA ARG A 82 9.82 3.06 4.92
C ARG A 82 11.28 2.97 5.32
N PHE A 83 12.19 2.75 4.37
CA PHE A 83 13.61 2.60 4.66
C PHE A 83 14.38 3.91 4.52
N SER A 84 13.76 4.95 3.94
CA SER A 84 14.34 6.29 3.83
C SER A 84 13.89 7.26 4.93
N ALA A 85 12.75 6.99 5.58
CA ALA A 85 12.24 7.85 6.65
C ALA A 85 12.97 7.59 7.97
N THR A 86 13.56 8.63 8.57
CA THR A 86 14.14 8.58 9.92
C THR A 86 13.15 9.13 10.95
N PRO A 87 13.18 8.68 12.22
CA PRO A 87 12.23 9.11 13.26
C PRO A 87 12.18 10.62 13.52
N GLU A 88 13.23 11.35 13.11
CA GLU A 88 13.41 12.77 13.33
C GLU A 88 12.75 13.67 12.26
N ALA A 89 12.12 13.10 11.22
CA ALA A 89 11.51 13.82 10.10
C ALA A 89 10.00 13.56 9.92
#